data_AF-A0A699YTY6-F1
#
_entry.id   AF-A0A699YTY6-F1
#
_cell.length_a   1.000
_cell.length_b   1.000
_cell.length_c   1.000
_cell.angle_alpha   90.00
_cell.angle_beta   90.00
_cell.angle_gamma   90.00
#
_symmetry.space_group_name_H-M   'P 1'
#
loop_
_entity.id
_entity.type
_entity.pdbx_description
1 polymer ?
#
loop_
_entity_poly.entity_id
_entity_poly.type
_entity_poly.pdbx_seq_one_letter_code
_entity_poly.pdbx_strand_id
1 'polypeptide(L)'
;MADQLRRWKLTKGEVKHASGLNNARRDIERWLAPIKPHLQHLAAASSAGTSLEANLKHITVTLATWDAVWEVYLDPKWARQRLRLYGAQDRALEQFLKQLEKDMAQLSLKRHNHAKQLVVFFGAATIGTAGGLEPAA
;
A
#
# COMPACT_ATOMS: atom_id res chain seq x y z
N MET A 1 -9.56 -24.28 32.86
CA MET A 1 -9.72 -24.10 31.39
C MET A 1 -8.60 -23.18 30.92
N ALA A 2 -7.70 -23.68 30.07
CA ALA A 2 -6.56 -22.90 29.61
C ALA A 2 -7.04 -21.69 28.79
N ASP A 3 -6.50 -20.51 29.09
CA ASP A 3 -6.84 -19.27 28.43
C ASP A 3 -6.30 -19.32 26.99
N GLN A 4 -7.16 -19.72 26.05
CA GLN A 4 -6.80 -19.80 24.63
C GLN A 4 -6.44 -18.39 24.14
N LEU A 5 -5.17 -18.20 23.79
CA LEU A 5 -4.63 -16.95 23.28
C LEU A 5 -5.30 -16.64 21.94
N ARG A 6 -6.20 -15.66 21.92
CA ARG A 6 -6.84 -15.20 20.68
C ARG A 6 -5.84 -14.40 19.86
N ARG A 7 -5.79 -14.71 18.57
CA ARG A 7 -4.87 -14.09 17.61
C ARG A 7 -5.68 -13.31 16.59
N TRP A 8 -5.48 -12.00 16.56
CA TRP A 8 -5.94 -11.14 15.47
C TRP A 8 -4.79 -10.93 14.49
N LYS A 9 -5.10 -10.83 13.20
CA LYS A 9 -4.12 -10.65 12.13
C LYS A 9 -4.65 -9.62 11.16
N LEU A 10 -3.79 -8.68 10.79
CA LEU A 10 -4.01 -7.78 9.66
C LEU A 10 -2.97 -8.12 8.59
N THR A 11 -3.43 -8.61 7.45
CA THR A 11 -2.56 -9.00 6.34
C THR A 11 -2.23 -7.81 5.43
N LYS A 12 -1.11 -7.89 4.72
CA LYS A 12 -0.76 -6.90 3.69
C LYS A 12 -1.84 -6.78 2.60
N GLY A 13 -2.55 -7.87 2.29
CA GLY A 13 -3.66 -7.87 1.33
C GLY A 13 -4.85 -7.05 1.82
N GLU A 14 -5.25 -7.25 3.08
CA GLU A 14 -6.33 -6.49 3.72
C GLU A 14 -5.98 -5.01 3.84
N VAL A 15 -4.74 -4.65 4.22
CA VAL A 15 -4.30 -3.25 4.24
C VAL A 15 -4.42 -2.61 2.87
N LYS A 16 -3.96 -3.28 1.80
CA LYS A 16 -4.06 -2.76 0.43
C LYS A 16 -5.50 -2.60 -0.06
N HIS A 17 -6.40 -3.47 0.38
CA HIS A 17 -7.82 -3.36 0.05
C HIS A 17 -8.47 -2.20 0.82
N ALA A 18 -8.34 -2.18 2.14
CA ALA A 18 -8.93 -1.17 3.03
C ALA A 18 -8.39 0.26 2.78
N SER A 19 -7.11 0.39 2.43
CA SER A 19 -6.50 1.69 2.07
C SER A 19 -6.88 2.18 0.67
N GLY A 20 -7.61 1.39 -0.13
CA GLY A 20 -7.96 1.73 -1.51
C GLY A 20 -6.80 1.64 -2.51
N LEU A 21 -5.61 1.15 -2.10
CA LEU A 21 -4.44 1.01 -2.99
C LEU A 21 -4.72 0.09 -4.18
N ASN A 22 -5.52 -0.96 -3.99
CA ASN A 22 -5.90 -1.86 -5.09
C ASN A 22 -6.83 -1.19 -6.10
N ASN A 23 -7.68 -0.24 -5.67
CA ASN A 23 -8.52 0.55 -6.59
C ASN A 23 -7.65 1.57 -7.31
N ALA A 24 -6.81 2.30 -6.57
CA ALA A 24 -5.89 3.26 -7.12
C ALA A 24 -4.98 2.65 -8.20
N ARG A 25 -4.45 1.45 -7.97
CA ARG A 25 -3.66 0.73 -8.97
C ARG A 25 -4.45 0.50 -10.27
N ARG A 26 -5.69 0.03 -10.17
CA ARG A 26 -6.57 -0.19 -11.33
C ARG A 26 -6.89 1.12 -12.06
N ASP A 27 -7.10 2.20 -11.33
CA ASP A 27 -7.34 3.52 -11.92
C ASP A 27 -6.11 4.01 -12.70
N ILE A 28 -4.91 3.84 -12.15
CA ILE A 28 -3.64 4.16 -12.84
C ILE A 28 -3.51 3.34 -14.12
N GLU A 29 -3.72 2.02 -14.05
CA GLU A 29 -3.68 1.14 -15.22
C GLU A 29 -4.69 1.58 -16.29
N ARG A 30 -5.90 1.95 -15.89
CA ARG A 30 -6.95 2.45 -16.79
C ARG A 30 -6.58 3.80 -17.41
N TRP A 31 -6.02 4.73 -16.64
CA TRP A 31 -5.66 6.07 -17.13
C TRP A 31 -4.45 6.05 -18.07
N LEU A 32 -3.52 5.11 -17.86
CA LEU A 32 -2.36 4.93 -18.74
C LEU A 32 -2.66 4.11 -19.99
N ALA A 33 -3.76 3.34 -20.02
CA ALA A 33 -4.08 2.46 -21.14
C ALA A 33 -4.07 3.17 -22.51
N PRO A 34 -4.66 4.38 -22.69
CA PRO A 34 -4.65 5.06 -23.99
C PRO A 34 -3.25 5.48 -24.46
N ILE A 35 -2.35 5.83 -23.52
CA ILE A 35 -0.99 6.30 -23.84
C ILE A 35 0.07 5.21 -23.76
N LYS A 36 -0.30 3.98 -23.38
CA LYS A 36 0.60 2.83 -23.32
C LYS A 36 1.45 2.63 -24.59
N PRO A 37 0.92 2.68 -25.82
CA PRO A 37 1.76 2.57 -27.02
C PRO A 37 2.76 3.73 -27.16
N HIS A 38 2.37 4.95 -26.81
CA HIS A 38 3.25 6.12 -26.82
C HIS A 38 4.41 5.93 -25.83
N LEU A 39 4.14 5.42 -24.63
CA LEU A 39 5.16 5.10 -23.64
C LEU A 39 6.11 3.99 -24.10
N GLN A 40 5.60 2.99 -24.82
CA GLN A 40 6.44 1.92 -25.41
C GLN A 40 7.34 2.46 -26.53
N HIS A 41 6.82 3.34 -27.39
CA HIS A 41 7.62 3.99 -28.44
C HIS A 41 8.73 4.86 -27.85
N LEU A 42 8.41 5.66 -26.81
CA LEU A 42 9.40 6.44 -26.06
C LEU A 42 10.48 5.54 -25.43
N ALA A 43 10.08 4.44 -24.78
CA ALA A 43 11.02 3.51 -24.17
C ALA A 43 11.95 2.83 -25.19
N ALA A 44 11.47 2.58 -26.41
CA ALA A 44 12.26 2.01 -27.50
C ALA A 44 13.25 3.01 -28.13
N ALA A 45 12.98 4.32 -28.01
CA ALA A 45 13.81 5.38 -28.55
C ALA A 45 14.77 5.90 -27.46
N SER A 46 15.95 5.29 -27.37
CA SER A 46 16.99 5.72 -26.43
C SER A 46 17.81 6.89 -27.01
N SER A 47 18.03 7.92 -26.20
CA SER A 47 19.08 8.95 -26.41
C SER A 47 20.41 8.59 -25.74
N ALA A 48 20.53 7.40 -25.16
CA ALA A 48 21.76 6.99 -24.50
C ALA A 48 22.83 6.68 -25.54
N GLY A 49 23.83 7.57 -25.64
CA GLY A 49 25.01 7.41 -26.50
C GLY A 49 25.38 8.71 -27.22
N THR A 50 26.39 8.62 -28.09
CA THR A 50 26.90 9.74 -28.88
C THR A 50 26.43 9.72 -30.34
N SER A 51 25.61 8.73 -30.74
CA SER A 51 25.11 8.62 -32.11
C SER A 51 24.10 9.72 -32.41
N LEU A 52 24.43 10.56 -33.39
CA LEU A 52 23.55 11.62 -33.88
C LEU A 52 22.22 11.05 -34.41
N GLU A 53 22.27 9.93 -35.15
CA GLU A 53 21.08 9.29 -35.71
C GLU A 53 20.12 8.80 -34.61
N ALA A 54 20.66 8.17 -33.56
CA ALA A 54 19.86 7.72 -32.42
C ALA A 54 19.23 8.91 -31.68
N ASN A 55 19.97 10.01 -31.52
CA ASN A 55 19.47 11.23 -30.91
C ASN A 55 18.36 11.89 -31.74
N LEU A 56 18.51 11.97 -33.06
CA LEU A 56 17.48 12.49 -33.96
C LEU A 56 16.21 11.64 -33.93
N LYS A 57 16.37 10.31 -33.88
CA LYS A 57 15.24 9.37 -33.72
C LYS A 57 14.52 9.60 -32.37
N HIS A 58 15.27 9.74 -31.28
CA HIS A 58 14.71 10.05 -29.96
C HIS A 58 13.94 11.38 -29.94
N ILE A 59 14.49 12.45 -30.53
CA ILE A 59 13.82 13.76 -30.62
C ILE A 59 12.52 13.63 -31.42
N THR A 60 12.56 12.99 -32.59
CA THR A 60 11.39 12.78 -33.45
C THR A 60 10.27 12.02 -32.72
N VAL A 61 10.62 10.90 -32.06
CA VAL A 61 9.66 10.11 -31.28
C VAL A 61 9.10 10.91 -30.10
N THR A 62 9.94 11.70 -29.42
CA THR A 62 9.51 12.55 -28.31
C THR A 62 8.51 13.59 -28.81
N LEU A 63 8.84 14.37 -29.83
CA LEU A 63 7.94 15.39 -30.37
C LEU A 63 6.60 14.81 -30.85
N ALA A 64 6.62 13.65 -31.50
CA ALA A 64 5.40 13.00 -32.00
C ALA A 64 4.48 12.45 -30.89
N THR A 65 5.01 12.20 -29.69
CA THR A 65 4.26 11.55 -28.59
C THR A 65 4.01 12.49 -27.40
N TRP A 66 4.69 13.63 -27.34
CA TRP A 66 4.72 14.53 -26.19
C TRP A 66 3.32 15.01 -25.79
N ASP A 67 2.56 15.57 -26.73
CA ASP A 67 1.24 16.14 -26.43
C ASP A 67 0.28 15.10 -25.87
N ALA A 68 0.18 13.93 -26.51
CA ALA A 68 -0.69 12.84 -26.05
C ALA A 68 -0.32 12.35 -24.65
N VAL A 69 0.97 12.31 -24.31
CA VAL A 69 1.47 11.89 -23.00
C VAL A 69 1.19 12.95 -21.94
N TRP A 70 1.42 14.23 -22.23
CA TRP A 70 1.21 15.31 -21.25
C TRP A 70 -0.25 15.61 -20.98
N GLU A 71 -1.15 15.50 -21.97
CA GLU A 71 -2.60 15.59 -21.76
C GLU A 71 -3.08 14.64 -20.66
N VAL A 72 -2.53 13.42 -20.60
CA VAL A 72 -2.86 12.46 -19.54
C VAL A 72 -2.21 12.83 -18.22
N TYR A 73 -0.93 13.22 -18.20
CA TYR A 73 -0.19 13.49 -16.95
C TYR A 73 -0.61 14.79 -16.25
N LEU A 74 -1.05 15.80 -16.99
CA LEU A 74 -1.50 17.08 -16.44
C LEU A 74 -2.91 17.00 -15.86
N ASP A 75 -3.65 15.91 -16.09
CA ASP A 75 -4.99 15.73 -15.54
C ASP A 75 -4.96 15.81 -13.99
N PRO A 76 -5.72 16.74 -13.38
CA PRO A 76 -5.77 16.91 -11.93
C PRO A 76 -6.17 15.65 -11.14
N LYS A 77 -6.72 14.61 -11.80
CA LYS A 77 -7.04 13.32 -11.16
C LYS A 77 -5.83 12.67 -10.50
N TRP A 78 -4.63 12.86 -11.04
CA TRP A 78 -3.38 12.33 -10.46
C TRP A 78 -3.09 12.93 -9.10
N ALA A 79 -3.12 14.26 -9.01
CA ALA A 79 -2.88 14.99 -7.76
C ALA A 79 -3.93 14.64 -6.70
N ARG A 80 -5.21 14.58 -7.09
CA ARG A 80 -6.31 14.18 -6.19
C ARG A 80 -6.14 12.76 -5.67
N GLN A 81 -5.78 11.81 -6.53
CA GLN A 81 -5.57 10.43 -6.10
C GLN A 81 -4.37 10.30 -5.15
N ARG A 82 -3.26 10.98 -5.45
CA ARG A 82 -2.08 10.99 -4.57
C ARG A 82 -2.43 11.54 -3.19
N LEU A 83 -3.19 12.64 -3.12
CA LEU A 83 -3.65 13.22 -1.86
C LEU A 83 -4.57 12.26 -1.10
N ARG A 84 -5.51 11.59 -1.77
CA ARG A 84 -6.39 10.58 -1.13
C ARG A 84 -5.63 9.39 -0.57
N LEU A 85 -4.54 8.98 -1.22
CA LEU A 85 -3.70 7.87 -0.77
C LEU A 85 -2.74 8.26 0.35
N TYR A 86 -2.48 9.56 0.54
CA TYR A 86 -1.63 10.03 1.62
C TYR A 86 -2.22 9.64 2.98
N GLY A 87 -1.49 8.84 3.76
CA GLY A 87 -1.95 8.27 5.04
C GLY A 87 -3.07 7.24 4.93
N ALA A 88 -3.35 6.69 3.74
CA ALA A 88 -4.46 5.73 3.58
C ALA A 88 -4.19 4.38 4.25
N GLN A 89 -2.92 3.96 4.32
CA GLN A 89 -2.52 2.78 5.08
C GLN A 89 -2.65 3.02 6.59
N ASP A 90 -2.28 4.21 7.07
CA ASP A 90 -2.41 4.58 8.48
C ASP A 90 -3.87 4.58 8.91
N ARG A 91 -4.76 5.14 8.08
CA ARG A 91 -6.21 5.06 8.29
C ARG A 91 -6.71 3.62 8.32
N ALA A 92 -6.22 2.75 7.42
CA ALA A 92 -6.61 1.34 7.42
C ALA A 92 -6.15 0.61 8.69
N LEU A 93 -4.94 0.92 9.18
CA LEU A 93 -4.43 0.39 10.44
C LEU A 93 -5.25 0.90 11.64
N GLU A 94 -5.55 2.20 11.68
CA GLU A 94 -6.36 2.82 12.72
C GLU A 94 -7.75 2.16 12.82
N GLN A 95 -8.39 1.88 11.68
CA GLN A 95 -9.67 1.18 11.63
C GLN A 95 -9.58 -0.24 12.19
N PHE A 96 -8.50 -0.97 11.86
CA PHE A 96 -8.26 -2.28 12.43
C PHE A 96 -8.07 -2.21 13.96
N LEU A 97 -7.28 -1.26 14.46
CA LEU A 97 -7.06 -1.08 15.90
C LEU A 97 -8.36 -0.72 16.64
N LYS A 98 -9.19 0.17 16.07
CA LYS A 98 -10.52 0.49 16.63
C LYS A 98 -11.44 -0.73 16.70
N GLN A 99 -11.41 -1.61 15.69
CA GLN A 99 -12.19 -2.83 15.72
C GLN A 99 -11.66 -3.81 16.79
N LEU A 100 -10.33 -3.94 16.87
CA LEU A 100 -9.67 -4.78 17.86
C LEU A 100 -10.00 -4.33 19.29
N GLU A 101 -9.99 -3.02 19.55
CA GLU A 101 -10.38 -2.46 20.84
C GLU A 101 -11.83 -2.81 21.21
N LYS A 102 -12.77 -2.68 20.27
CA LYS A 102 -14.18 -3.06 20.47
C LYS A 102 -14.35 -4.55 20.77
N ASP A 103 -13.71 -5.41 19.99
CA ASP A 103 -13.75 -6.86 20.18
C ASP A 103 -13.20 -7.24 21.56
N MET A 104 -12.12 -6.58 21.98
CA MET A 104 -11.51 -6.79 23.29
C MET A 104 -12.39 -6.32 24.44
N ALA A 105 -13.03 -5.16 24.33
CA ALA A 105 -13.98 -4.68 25.33
C ALA A 105 -15.13 -5.68 25.54
N GLN A 106 -15.69 -6.22 24.46
CA GLN A 106 -16.72 -7.25 24.52
C GLN A 106 -16.23 -8.54 25.19
N LEU A 107 -15.02 -8.98 24.86
CA LEU A 107 -14.42 -10.17 25.48
C LEU A 107 -14.15 -9.98 26.97
N SER A 108 -13.70 -8.79 27.38
CA SER A 108 -13.43 -8.46 28.79
C SER A 108 -14.70 -8.50 29.63
N LEU A 109 -15.79 -7.90 29.13
CA LEU A 109 -17.12 -7.97 29.75
C LEU A 109 -17.58 -9.43 29.91
N LYS A 110 -17.49 -10.25 28.86
CA LYS A 110 -17.94 -11.65 28.88
C LYS A 110 -17.17 -12.54 29.87
N ARG A 111 -15.88 -12.28 30.11
CA ARG A 111 -15.01 -13.19 30.88
C ARG A 111 -14.72 -12.72 32.30
N HIS A 112 -14.67 -11.41 32.54
CA HIS A 112 -14.03 -10.90 33.75
C HIS A 112 -14.85 -9.83 34.50
N ASN A 113 -16.02 -9.39 34.01
CA ASN A 113 -16.83 -8.33 34.63
C ASN A 113 -16.09 -6.98 34.90
N HIS A 114 -14.86 -6.82 34.42
CA HIS A 114 -14.07 -5.58 34.47
C HIS A 114 -13.17 -5.46 33.23
N ALA A 115 -12.74 -4.25 32.89
CA ALA A 115 -11.85 -3.98 31.75
C ALA A 115 -10.40 -4.31 32.11
N LYS A 116 -9.73 -5.19 31.35
CA LYS A 116 -8.27 -5.40 31.44
C LYS A 116 -7.52 -4.51 30.46
N GLN A 117 -6.32 -4.12 30.85
CA GLN A 117 -5.39 -3.33 30.03
C GLN A 117 -4.88 -4.17 28.86
N LEU A 118 -4.95 -3.60 27.64
CA LEU A 118 -4.55 -4.27 26.41
C LEU A 118 -3.09 -3.96 26.08
N VAL A 119 -2.27 -5.00 25.89
CA VAL A 119 -0.91 -4.87 25.36
C VAL A 119 -0.93 -5.37 23.92
N VAL A 120 -0.71 -4.47 22.96
CA VAL A 120 -0.62 -4.79 21.54
C VAL A 120 0.86 -4.88 21.14
N PHE A 121 1.26 -6.03 20.61
CA PHE A 121 2.58 -6.21 20.03
C PHE A 121 2.49 -6.03 18.50
N PHE A 122 3.31 -5.13 17.95
CA PHE A 122 3.42 -4.92 16.51
C PHE A 122 4.86 -5.22 16.06
N GLY A 123 5.01 -6.11 15.08
CA GLY A 123 6.32 -6.51 14.59
C GLY A 123 6.21 -7.34 13.30
N ALA A 124 7.28 -7.35 12.52
CA ALA A 124 7.37 -8.09 11.25
C ALA A 124 7.55 -9.61 11.45
N ALA A 125 7.78 -10.08 12.67
CA ALA A 125 7.98 -11.48 13.03
C ALA A 125 6.80 -12.05 13.82
N THR A 126 6.56 -13.35 13.68
CA THR A 126 5.67 -14.09 14.58
C THR A 126 6.20 -14.06 16.00
N ILE A 127 5.35 -13.70 16.95
CA ILE A 127 5.65 -13.83 18.38
C ILE A 127 5.72 -15.33 18.68
N GLY A 128 6.94 -15.83 18.91
CA GLY A 128 7.16 -17.15 19.46
C GLY A 128 6.79 -17.15 20.94
N THR A 129 6.01 -18.14 21.38
CA THR A 129 5.90 -18.47 22.81
C THR A 129 7.23 -19.10 23.23
N ALA A 130 8.22 -18.27 23.59
CA ALA A 130 9.46 -18.77 24.16
C ALA A 130 9.18 -19.33 25.56
N GLY A 131 9.53 -20.60 25.77
CA GLY A 131 9.46 -21.25 27.07
C GLY A 131 10.40 -20.60 28.08
N GLY A 132 9.94 -20.59 29.34
CA GLY A 132 10.71 -20.51 30.58
C GLY A 132 11.93 -19.58 30.61
N LEU A 133 11.77 -18.40 31.22
CA LEU A 133 12.88 -17.76 31.94
C LEU A 133 13.10 -18.55 33.25
N GLU A 134 14.00 -19.52 33.23
CA GLU A 134 14.58 -20.06 34.46
C GLU A 134 15.69 -19.08 34.93
N PRO A 135 15.70 -18.66 36.20
CA PRO A 135 16.79 -17.87 36.75
C PRO A 135 18.02 -18.77 36.97
N ALA A 136 19.20 -18.28 36.56
CA ALA A 136 20.46 -18.94 36.87
C ALA A 136 20.71 -18.88 38.39
N ALA A 137 20.98 -20.06 38.98
CA ALA A 137 21.50 -20.23 40.33
C ALA A 137 23.00 -19.92 40.39
#